data_AF-A0A259L9Q2-F1
#
_entry.id   AF-A0A259L9Q2-F1
#
_cell.length_a   1.000
_cell.length_b   1.000
_cell.length_c   1.000
_cell.angle_alpha   90.00
_cell.angle_beta   90.00
_cell.angle_gamma   90.00
#
_symmetry.space_group_name_H-M   'P 1'
#
loop_
_entity.id
_entity.type
_entity.pdbx_description
1 polymer ?
#
loop_
_entity_poly.entity_id
_entity_poly.type
_entity_poly.pdbx_seq_one_letter_code
_entity_poly.pdbx_strand_id
1 'polypeptide(L)' 'PGDPIVLVVTASPHRGAAFAAAEFLMDWLKTSAPFWKKEDREGSGDWVEAKSTDDAAAERWK' A
#
# COMPACT_ATOMS: atom_id res chain seq x y z
N PRO A 1 10.46 9.70 -11.26
CA PRO A 1 9.69 10.01 -10.03
C PRO A 1 8.36 10.68 -10.40
N GLY A 2 7.24 10.30 -9.78
CA GLY A 2 5.94 10.92 -10.04
C GLY A 2 4.95 10.07 -10.87
N ASP A 3 5.38 8.93 -11.39
CA ASP A 3 4.47 8.03 -12.11
C ASP A 3 3.47 7.36 -11.17
N PRO A 4 2.19 7.26 -11.54
CA PRO A 4 1.21 6.49 -10.79
C PRO A 4 1.64 5.02 -10.69
N ILE A 5 1.66 4.48 -9.46
CA ILE A 5 2.08 3.09 -9.21
C ILE A 5 0.87 2.18 -8.99
N VAL A 6 -0.18 2.67 -8.32
CA VAL A 6 -1.36 1.89 -7.96
C VAL A 6 -2.60 2.77 -7.97
N LEU A 7 -3.74 2.19 -8.38
CA LEU A 7 -5.06 2.79 -8.31
C LEU A 7 -6.01 1.81 -7.60
N VAL A 8 -6.72 2.30 -6.59
CA VAL A 8 -7.79 1.56 -5.89
C VAL A 8 -9.09 2.32 -6.08
N VAL A 9 -10.15 1.62 -6.53
CA VAL A 9 -11.48 2.19 -6.75
C VAL A 9 -12.52 1.34 -6.04
N THR A 10 -13.39 1.98 -5.26
CA THR A 10 -14.47 1.34 -4.50
C THR A 10 -15.79 2.06 -4.75
N ALA A 11 -16.90 1.34 -4.65
CA ALA A 11 -18.23 1.89 -4.81
C ALA A 11 -19.17 1.33 -3.73
N SER A 12 -20.03 2.19 -3.20
CA SER A 12 -21.03 1.83 -2.20
C SER A 12 -22.20 2.81 -2.22
N PRO A 13 -23.43 2.40 -1.84
CA PRO A 13 -24.57 3.31 -1.69
C PRO A 13 -24.32 4.46 -0.70
N HIS A 14 -23.43 4.25 0.28
CA HIS A 14 -23.07 5.26 1.26
C HIS A 14 -21.56 5.51 1.27
N ARG A 15 -21.17 6.80 1.24
CA ARG A 15 -19.77 7.22 1.14
C ARG A 15 -18.85 6.60 2.20
N GLY A 16 -19.35 6.41 3.43
CA GLY A 16 -18.56 5.88 4.54
C GLY A 16 -18.00 4.48 4.24
N ALA A 17 -18.83 3.61 3.66
CA ALA A 17 -18.41 2.27 3.28
C ALA A 17 -17.45 2.27 2.07
N ALA A 18 -17.63 3.19 1.11
CA ALA A 18 -16.69 3.34 0.00
C ALA A 18 -15.29 3.76 0.49
N PHE A 19 -15.22 4.75 1.39
CA PHE A 19 -13.95 5.20 1.97
C PHE A 19 -13.29 4.10 2.83
N ALA A 20 -14.05 3.45 3.70
CA ALA A 20 -13.52 2.37 4.54
C ALA A 20 -12.96 1.21 3.71
N ALA A 21 -13.65 0.84 2.62
CA ALA A 21 -13.15 -0.21 1.71
C ALA A 21 -11.88 0.20 0.97
N ALA A 22 -11.77 1.45 0.54
CA ALA A 22 -10.56 1.94 -0.14
C ALA A 22 -9.36 1.99 0.81
N GLU A 23 -9.58 2.41 2.05
CA GLU A 23 -8.56 2.42 3.12
C GLU A 23 -8.09 0.99 3.42
N PHE A 24 -9.03 0.07 3.66
CA PHE A 24 -8.72 -1.35 3.90
C PHE A 24 -7.88 -1.97 2.77
N LEU A 25 -8.28 -1.76 1.52
CA LEU A 25 -7.57 -2.32 0.36
C LEU A 25 -6.14 -1.77 0.23
N MET A 26 -5.92 -0.49 0.55
CA MET A 26 -4.59 0.10 0.53
C MET A 26 -3.69 -0.47 1.64
N ASP A 27 -4.22 -0.59 2.86
CA ASP A 27 -3.47 -1.13 4.01
C ASP A 27 -3.13 -2.62 3.78
N TRP A 28 -4.08 -3.39 3.25
CA TRP A 28 -3.86 -4.79 2.92
C TRP A 28 -2.85 -4.97 1.78
N LEU A 29 -2.95 -4.15 0.72
CA LEU A 29 -2.02 -4.20 -0.40
C LEU A 29 -0.58 -3.91 0.05
N LYS A 30 -0.40 -2.98 0.99
CA LYS A 30 0.94 -2.62 1.51
C LYS A 30 1.59 -3.69 2.37
N THR A 31 0.81 -4.59 2.96
CA THR A 31 1.30 -5.61 3.90
C THR A 31 1.33 -7.01 3.32
N SER A 32 0.37 -7.36 2.46
CA SER A 32 0.17 -8.73 2.01
C SER A 32 0.56 -8.96 0.55
N ALA A 33 0.70 -7.90 -0.26
CA ALA A 33 1.07 -8.07 -1.66
C ALA A 33 2.60 -8.21 -1.81
N PRO A 34 3.11 -9.25 -2.50
CA PRO A 34 4.53 -9.51 -2.61
C PRO A 34 5.19 -8.58 -3.65
N PHE A 35 5.48 -7.34 -3.24
CA PHE A 35 6.22 -6.37 -4.03
C PHE A 35 7.52 -5.97 -3.33
N TRP A 36 8.60 -5.84 -4.10
CA TRP A 36 9.86 -5.30 -3.62
C TRP A 36 10.26 -4.11 -4.48
N LYS A 37 10.61 -3.01 -3.81
CA LYS A 37 11.13 -1.81 -4.48
C LYS A 37 12.65 -1.89 -4.48
N LYS A 38 13.26 -1.91 -5.65
CA LYS A 38 14.70 -1.71 -5.81
C LYS A 38 14.96 -0.23 -6.06
N GLU A 39 15.87 0.37 -5.30
CA GLU A 39 16.36 1.72 -5.55
C GLU A 39 17.78 1.65 -6.10
N ASP A 40 17.98 2.18 -7.30
CA ASP A 40 19.31 2.33 -7.88
C ASP A 40 19.88 3.71 -7.49
N ARG A 41 21.05 3.71 -6.85
CA ARG A 41 21.82 4.92 -6.51
C ARG A 41 23.25 4.75 -7.01
N GLU A 42 23.72 5.67 -7.86
CA GLU A 42 25.14 5.79 -8.27
C GLU A 42 25.86 4.46 -8.59
N GLY A 43 25.16 3.49 -9.19
CA GLY A 43 25.71 2.20 -9.61
C GLY A 43 25.57 1.05 -8.60
N SER A 44 25.05 1.29 -7.40
CA SER A 44 24.61 0.24 -6.46
C SER A 44 23.09 0.20 -6.38
N GLY A 45 22.52 -1.01 -6.37
CA GLY A 45 21.08 -1.23 -6.28
C GLY A 45 20.73 -1.92 -4.97
N ASP A 46 20.02 -1.22 -4.09
CA ASP A 46 19.57 -1.76 -2.81
C ASP A 46 18.07 -2.08 -2.86
N TRP A 47 17.66 -3.14 -2.16
CA TRP A 47 16.26 -3.45 -1.95
C TRP A 47 15.74 -2.66 -0.74
N VAL A 48 14.61 -1.98 -0.92
CA VAL A 48 13.95 -1.24 0.15
C VAL A 48 13.23 -2.23 1.07
N GLU A 49 13.54 -2.18 2.36
CA GLU A 49 12.88 -2.98 3.38
C GLU A 49 11.41 -2.55 3.58
N ALA A 50 10.57 -3.53 3.95
CA ALA A 50 9.20 -3.25 4.38
C ALA A 50 9.19 -2.42 5.66
N LYS A 51 8.19 -1.55 5.83
CA LYS A 51 8.08 -0.69 7.01
C LYS A 51 7.17 -1.31 8.05
N SER A 52 7.59 -1.32 9.31
CA SER A 52 6.78 -1.78 10.45
C SER A 52 5.48 -1.00 10.66
N THR A 53 5.38 0.22 10.13
CA THR A 53 4.15 1.02 10.15
C THR A 53 3.06 0.44 9.26
N ASP A 54 3.43 -0.28 8.19
CA ASP A 54 2.46 -0.92 7.29
C ASP A 54 1.76 -2.08 8.03
N ASP A 55 2.52 -2.87 8.81
CA ASP A 55 1.98 -3.95 9.63
C ASP A 55 0.96 -3.44 10.67
N ALA A 56 1.28 -2.35 11.36
CA ALA A 56 0.39 -1.73 12.34
C ALA A 56 -0.92 -1.20 11.72
N ALA A 57 -0.85 -0.67 10.49
CA ALA A 57 -2.04 -0.24 9.75
C ALA A 57 -2.95 -1.43 9.40
N ALA A 58 -2.38 -2.57 8.99
CA ALA A 58 -3.16 -3.78 8.73
C ALA A 58 -3.80 -4.38 9.99
N GLU A 59 -3.18 -4.25 11.16
CA GLU A 59 -3.74 -4.74 12.43
C GLU A 59 -5.04 -4.05 12.85
N ARG A 60 -5.27 -2.80 12.42
CA ARG A 60 -6.53 -2.07 12.66
C ARG A 60 -7.77 -2.80 12.12
N TRP A 61 -7.59 -3.72 11.18
CA TRP A 61 -8.66 -4.44 10.49
C TRP A 61 -8.90 -5.87 11.00
N LYS A 62 -8.21 -6.30 12.06
CA LYS A 62 -8.48 -7.54 12.79
C LYS A 62 -9.53 -7.33 13.89
#